data_AF-A0A3M1B674-F1
#
_entry.id   AF-A0A3M1B674-F1
#
_cell.length_a   1.000
_cell.length_b   1.000
_cell.length_c   1.000
_cell.angle_alpha   90.00
_cell.angle_beta   90.00
_cell.angle_gamma   90.00
#
_symmetry.space_group_name_H-M   'P 1'
#
loop_
_entity.id
_entity.type
_entity.pdbx_description
1 polymer ?
#
loop_
_entity_poly.entity_id
_entity_poly.type
_entity_poly.pdbx_seq_one_letter_code
_entity_poly.pdbx_strand_id
1 'polypeptide(L)'
;MKHPKWCLLTLLLPLFTGCTYLTNRGNDFLDIFHCKFTFGPGALVSARITKGLAGGLGMLLNVQKYGLKGRGVGHWEEYRIEGGLTALGAPFYFKEVRRTFVSGNHYLKEDIETPQEKKTRIYPVSLSGWIPLKTGDLETDDPNANLANVNAFVRDRRPTEVGVTAHVLFVGVDMGVDLIEVADFLAGLVGIDIQGDDTHSHNPQTKQKKLEKKPIVEAKNLKGE
;
A
#
# COMPACT_ATOMS: atom_id res chain seq x y z
N MET A 1 5.43 -3.82 50.05
CA MET A 1 5.00 -4.09 48.66
C MET A 1 5.68 -5.38 48.18
N LYS A 2 4.97 -6.52 48.13
CA LYS A 2 5.55 -7.86 47.87
C LYS A 2 4.66 -8.69 46.93
N HIS A 3 4.54 -8.33 45.64
CA HIS A 3 3.94 -9.22 44.63
C HIS A 3 4.66 -9.21 43.27
N PRO A 4 5.98 -9.51 43.17
CA PRO A 4 6.65 -9.65 41.87
C PRO A 4 6.37 -10.99 41.16
N LYS A 5 5.80 -11.99 41.84
CA LYS A 5 5.68 -13.36 41.30
C LYS A 5 4.56 -13.53 40.26
N TRP A 6 3.55 -12.66 40.26
CA TRP A 6 2.41 -12.77 39.35
C TRP A 6 2.72 -12.22 37.94
N CYS A 7 3.60 -11.22 37.79
CA CYS A 7 3.98 -10.69 36.48
C CYS A 7 4.80 -11.70 35.64
N LEU A 8 5.60 -12.56 36.27
CA LEU A 8 6.42 -13.53 35.53
C LEU A 8 5.54 -14.64 34.91
N LEU A 9 4.45 -15.01 35.60
CA LEU A 9 3.55 -16.06 35.15
C LEU A 9 2.70 -15.60 33.95
N THR A 10 2.27 -14.34 33.93
CA THR A 10 1.53 -13.77 32.78
C THR A 10 2.42 -13.62 31.55
N LEU A 11 3.72 -13.39 31.73
CA LEU A 11 4.68 -13.26 30.62
C LEU A 11 5.01 -14.61 29.96
N LEU A 12 4.83 -15.73 30.67
CA LEU A 12 5.10 -17.09 30.17
C LEU A 12 3.86 -17.78 29.58
N LEU A 13 2.64 -17.30 29.85
CA LEU A 13 1.40 -17.81 29.27
C LEU A 13 1.38 -17.89 27.73
N PRO A 14 1.91 -16.91 26.96
CA PRO A 14 1.92 -16.99 25.49
C PRO A 14 2.86 -18.07 24.94
N LEU A 15 3.76 -18.64 25.74
CA LEU A 15 4.60 -19.76 25.30
C LEU A 15 3.82 -21.08 25.19
N PHE A 16 2.67 -21.20 25.86
CA PHE A 16 1.87 -22.44 25.88
C PHE A 16 0.80 -22.52 24.78
N THR A 17 0.57 -21.45 24.02
CA THR A 17 -0.27 -21.44 22.79
C THR A 17 0.58 -21.67 21.51
N GLY A 18 1.80 -22.21 21.70
CA GLY A 18 3.03 -21.91 20.99
C GLY A 18 3.22 -22.25 19.50
N CYS A 19 2.17 -22.50 18.70
CA CYS A 19 2.33 -22.65 17.24
C CYS A 19 1.54 -21.62 16.43
N THR A 20 0.28 -21.38 16.79
CA THR A 20 -0.56 -20.38 16.12
C THR A 20 -0.10 -18.97 16.44
N TYR A 21 0.25 -18.71 17.70
CA TYR A 21 0.75 -17.40 18.13
C TYR A 21 2.02 -16.98 17.40
N LEU A 22 3.02 -17.87 17.34
CA LEU A 22 4.28 -17.56 16.64
C LEU A 22 4.07 -17.39 15.13
N THR A 23 3.17 -18.15 14.52
CA THR A 23 2.86 -18.02 13.09
C THR A 23 2.20 -16.66 12.79
N ASN A 24 1.23 -16.24 13.62
CA ASN A 24 0.58 -14.94 13.46
C ASN A 24 1.60 -13.81 13.62
N ARG A 25 2.43 -13.84 14.67
CA ARG A 25 3.47 -12.83 14.89
C ARG A 25 4.54 -12.83 13.80
N GLY A 26 4.85 -13.98 13.22
CA GLY A 26 5.70 -14.08 12.05
C GLY A 26 5.09 -13.38 10.82
N ASN A 27 3.78 -13.49 10.63
CA ASN A 27 3.08 -12.80 9.55
C ASN A 27 3.05 -11.28 9.76
N ASP A 28 2.74 -10.83 10.98
CA ASP A 28 2.75 -9.39 11.33
C ASP A 28 4.15 -8.80 11.14
N PHE A 29 5.19 -9.55 11.51
CA PHE A 29 6.58 -9.16 11.29
C PHE A 29 6.92 -8.98 9.80
N LEU A 30 6.40 -9.83 8.93
CA LEU A 30 6.59 -9.70 7.48
C LEU A 30 5.84 -8.49 6.90
N ASP A 31 4.72 -8.10 7.50
CA ASP A 31 3.94 -6.93 7.09
C ASP A 31 4.65 -5.59 7.39
N ILE A 32 5.62 -5.59 8.31
CA ILE A 32 6.46 -4.44 8.63
C ILE A 32 7.34 -4.02 7.44
N PHE A 33 7.92 -4.99 6.72
CA PHE A 33 8.99 -4.72 5.76
C PHE A 33 8.52 -4.94 4.32
N HIS A 34 9.01 -4.11 3.42
CA HIS A 34 9.06 -4.44 2.00
C HIS A 34 10.45 -4.23 1.46
N CYS A 35 10.85 -5.11 0.55
CA CYS A 35 12.14 -5.07 -0.11
C CYS A 35 11.96 -5.56 -1.54
N LYS A 36 12.33 -4.74 -2.50
CA LYS A 36 12.10 -5.02 -3.92
C LYS A 36 13.37 -4.71 -4.69
N PHE A 37 13.80 -5.66 -5.50
CA PHE A 37 14.83 -5.49 -6.49
C PHE A 37 14.19 -5.15 -7.82
N THR A 38 14.80 -4.24 -8.54
CA THR A 38 14.30 -3.73 -9.82
C THR A 38 15.36 -3.94 -10.88
N PHE A 39 14.96 -4.45 -12.04
CA PHE A 39 15.82 -4.69 -13.19
C PHE A 39 15.18 -4.13 -14.45
N GLY A 40 15.92 -3.31 -15.19
CA GLY A 40 15.46 -2.69 -16.43
C GLY A 40 15.84 -1.21 -16.50
N PRO A 41 15.60 -0.56 -17.65
CA PRO A 41 16.06 0.80 -17.87
C PRO A 41 15.30 1.83 -17.00
N GLY A 42 16.05 2.67 -16.30
CA GLY A 42 15.49 3.78 -15.54
C GLY A 42 16.48 4.46 -14.60
N ALA A 43 16.11 5.64 -14.15
CA ALA A 43 16.80 6.35 -13.08
C ALA A 43 15.74 6.88 -12.13
N LEU A 44 15.81 6.52 -10.85
CA LEU A 44 14.87 6.97 -9.84
C LEU A 44 15.58 7.07 -8.50
N VAL A 45 15.52 8.23 -7.89
CA VAL A 45 15.91 8.43 -6.50
C VAL A 45 14.69 8.97 -5.77
N SER A 46 14.27 8.27 -4.71
CA SER A 46 13.12 8.66 -3.91
C SER A 46 13.39 8.35 -2.44
N ALA A 47 13.12 9.31 -1.57
CA ALA A 47 13.18 9.14 -0.13
C ALA A 47 11.83 9.55 0.47
N ARG A 48 11.37 8.78 1.45
CA ARG A 48 10.08 9.00 2.12
C ARG A 48 10.18 8.67 3.60
N ILE A 49 9.53 9.49 4.42
CA ILE A 49 9.41 9.24 5.86
C ILE A 49 7.95 8.97 6.22
N THR A 50 7.02 9.65 5.55
CA THR A 50 5.58 9.42 5.67
C THR A 50 4.89 9.86 4.38
N LYS A 51 3.57 9.72 4.29
CA LYS A 51 2.80 10.43 3.25
C LYS A 51 2.97 11.95 3.28
N GLY A 52 3.30 12.54 4.44
CA GLY A 52 3.47 13.98 4.58
C GLY A 52 4.85 14.49 4.14
N LEU A 53 5.83 13.59 3.99
CA LEU A 53 7.21 13.95 3.69
C LEU A 53 7.83 12.92 2.74
N ALA A 54 7.82 13.25 1.46
CA ALA A 54 8.36 12.41 0.38
C ALA A 54 9.01 13.29 -0.68
N GLY A 55 10.16 12.88 -1.21
CA GLY A 55 10.81 13.52 -2.33
C GLY A 55 11.26 12.47 -3.31
N GLY A 56 11.08 12.73 -4.61
CA GLY A 56 11.45 11.78 -5.65
C GLY A 56 11.78 12.48 -6.94
N LEU A 57 12.73 11.92 -7.69
CA LEU A 57 13.06 12.33 -9.04
C LEU A 57 13.35 11.09 -9.86
N GLY A 58 12.59 10.89 -10.94
CA GLY A 58 12.97 9.96 -11.98
C GLY A 58 11.83 9.21 -12.65
N MET A 59 12.25 8.21 -13.41
CA MET A 59 11.40 7.35 -14.23
C MET A 59 11.95 5.92 -14.27
N LEU A 60 11.05 4.95 -14.24
CA LEU A 60 11.28 3.53 -14.45
C LEU A 60 10.38 3.08 -15.61
N LEU A 61 10.98 2.66 -16.72
CA LEU A 61 10.27 2.34 -17.94
C LEU A 61 10.18 0.82 -18.10
N ASN A 62 9.00 0.25 -17.80
CA ASN A 62 8.71 -1.18 -17.93
C ASN A 62 9.78 -2.06 -17.27
N VAL A 63 10.07 -1.77 -16.00
CA VAL A 63 11.07 -2.50 -15.24
C VAL A 63 10.46 -3.75 -14.62
N GLN A 64 11.27 -4.79 -14.50
CA GLN A 64 10.94 -6.03 -13.81
C GLN A 64 11.24 -5.87 -12.33
N LYS A 65 10.25 -6.08 -11.46
CA LYS A 65 10.40 -6.00 -10.01
C LYS A 65 10.23 -7.38 -9.37
N TYR A 66 11.15 -7.71 -8.47
CA TYR A 66 11.12 -8.93 -7.67
C TYR A 66 11.20 -8.55 -6.21
N GLY A 67 10.37 -9.14 -5.36
CA GLY A 67 10.55 -8.90 -3.93
C GLY A 67 9.35 -9.22 -3.07
N LEU A 68 9.39 -8.62 -1.89
CA LEU A 68 8.46 -8.77 -0.79
C LEU A 68 7.71 -7.46 -0.59
N LYS A 69 6.38 -7.54 -0.43
CA LYS A 69 5.50 -6.45 -0.03
C LYS A 69 4.47 -6.99 0.96
N GLY A 70 4.76 -6.82 2.26
CA GLY A 70 4.06 -7.52 3.33
C GLY A 70 4.08 -9.04 3.10
N ARG A 71 2.94 -9.70 3.23
CA ARG A 71 2.78 -11.14 2.88
C ARG A 71 2.93 -11.45 1.38
N GLY A 72 2.95 -10.45 0.50
CA GLY A 72 3.09 -10.64 -0.94
C GLY A 72 4.54 -10.93 -1.35
N VAL A 73 4.77 -12.04 -2.05
CA VAL A 73 6.08 -12.34 -2.68
C VAL A 73 5.88 -12.68 -4.14
N GLY A 74 6.77 -12.16 -5.00
CA GLY A 74 6.77 -12.51 -6.40
C GLY A 74 7.41 -11.47 -7.29
N HIS A 75 6.86 -11.38 -8.49
CA HIS A 75 7.42 -10.71 -9.65
C HIS A 75 6.32 -9.99 -10.43
N TRP A 76 6.59 -8.73 -10.77
CA TRP A 76 5.68 -7.89 -11.54
C TRP A 76 6.43 -6.88 -12.39
N GLU A 77 5.76 -6.38 -13.42
CA GLU A 77 6.25 -5.26 -14.21
C GLU A 77 5.75 -3.95 -13.61
N GLU A 78 6.61 -2.93 -13.59
CA GLU A 78 6.24 -1.61 -13.13
C GLU A 78 6.69 -0.53 -14.12
N TYR A 79 5.75 0.34 -14.48
CA TYR A 79 6.05 1.64 -15.06
C TYR A 79 5.84 2.69 -13.97
N ARG A 80 6.84 3.55 -13.75
CA ARG A 80 6.76 4.59 -12.72
C ARG A 80 7.38 5.88 -13.22
N ILE A 81 6.67 6.98 -13.05
CA ILE A 81 7.22 8.33 -13.12
C ILE A 81 6.95 9.00 -11.79
N GLU A 82 7.97 9.60 -11.19
CA GLU A 82 7.87 10.28 -9.91
C GLU A 82 8.72 11.55 -9.93
N GLY A 83 8.16 12.65 -9.47
CA GLY A 83 8.88 13.91 -9.43
C GLY A 83 8.35 14.87 -8.38
N GLY A 84 9.27 15.56 -7.74
CA GLY A 84 9.00 16.68 -6.85
C GLY A 84 9.13 16.34 -5.37
N LEU A 85 8.52 17.18 -4.54
CA LEU A 85 8.63 17.14 -3.08
C LEU A 85 7.24 17.37 -2.46
N THR A 86 6.82 16.44 -1.60
CA THR A 86 5.76 16.66 -0.63
C THR A 86 6.39 17.00 0.70
N ALA A 87 6.05 18.16 1.24
CA ALA A 87 6.37 18.54 2.61
C ALA A 87 5.14 19.21 3.23
N LEU A 88 4.64 18.68 4.35
CA LEU A 88 3.55 19.28 5.14
C LEU A 88 2.28 19.58 4.33
N GLY A 89 1.95 18.74 3.35
CA GLY A 89 0.77 18.93 2.49
C GLY A 89 0.98 19.84 1.28
N ALA A 90 2.20 20.34 1.05
CA ALA A 90 2.53 21.06 -0.18
C ALA A 90 2.44 20.13 -1.42
N PRO A 91 1.81 20.56 -2.52
CA PRO A 91 1.39 19.69 -3.62
C PRO A 91 2.41 19.56 -4.76
N PHE A 92 3.69 19.89 -4.54
CA PHE A 92 4.70 19.85 -5.61
C PHE A 92 5.19 18.44 -5.91
N TYR A 93 4.30 17.46 -5.93
CA TYR A 93 4.65 16.05 -6.08
C TYR A 93 3.69 15.36 -7.04
N PHE A 94 4.23 14.90 -8.16
CA PHE A 94 3.49 14.12 -9.16
C PHE A 94 4.00 12.70 -9.19
N LYS A 95 3.08 11.76 -9.43
CA LYS A 95 3.38 10.35 -9.46
C LYS A 95 2.39 9.60 -10.32
N GLU A 96 2.91 8.80 -11.24
CA GLU A 96 2.17 7.83 -12.02
C GLU A 96 2.82 6.46 -11.84
N VAL A 97 2.02 5.45 -11.50
CA VAL A 97 2.48 4.07 -11.33
C VAL A 97 1.50 3.14 -12.02
N ARG A 98 2.01 2.28 -12.90
CA ARG A 98 1.26 1.20 -13.52
C ARG A 98 1.96 -0.11 -13.21
N ARG A 99 1.18 -1.14 -12.89
CA ARG A 99 1.70 -2.46 -12.52
C ARG A 99 0.99 -3.55 -13.29
N THR A 100 1.75 -4.56 -13.67
CA THR A 100 1.22 -5.79 -14.25
C THR A 100 1.77 -6.97 -13.47
N PHE A 101 0.88 -7.75 -12.86
CA PHE A 101 1.28 -8.97 -12.16
C PHE A 101 1.84 -9.97 -13.18
N VAL A 102 3.00 -10.56 -12.87
CA VAL A 102 3.61 -11.60 -13.71
C VAL A 102 3.54 -12.95 -13.00
N SER A 103 4.08 -13.04 -11.79
CA SER A 103 4.03 -14.25 -10.98
C SER A 103 4.18 -13.94 -9.49
N GLY A 104 3.79 -14.89 -8.63
CA GLY A 104 3.85 -14.70 -7.18
C GLY A 104 2.70 -15.38 -6.45
N ASN A 105 2.59 -15.11 -5.16
CA ASN A 105 1.50 -15.61 -4.35
C ASN A 105 0.21 -14.78 -4.54
N HIS A 106 -0.90 -15.29 -3.99
CA HIS A 106 -2.21 -14.67 -4.12
C HIS A 106 -2.27 -13.28 -3.45
N TYR A 107 -1.56 -13.06 -2.33
CA TYR A 107 -1.49 -11.76 -1.67
C TYR A 107 -0.93 -10.67 -2.60
N LEU A 108 0.17 -10.98 -3.30
CA LEU A 108 0.77 -10.05 -4.26
C LEU A 108 -0.16 -9.82 -5.45
N LYS A 109 -0.77 -10.89 -5.98
CA LYS A 109 -1.71 -10.79 -7.10
C LYS A 109 -2.89 -9.88 -6.77
N GLU A 110 -3.51 -10.08 -5.60
CA GLU A 110 -4.63 -9.25 -5.15
C GLU A 110 -4.23 -7.78 -4.96
N ASP A 111 -3.06 -7.50 -4.38
CA ASP A 111 -2.58 -6.14 -4.17
C ASP A 111 -2.29 -5.40 -5.50
N ILE A 112 -1.83 -6.12 -6.53
CA ILE A 112 -1.52 -5.56 -7.86
C ILE A 112 -2.77 -5.44 -8.73
N GLU A 113 -3.60 -6.47 -8.80
CA GLU A 113 -4.74 -6.54 -9.72
C GLU A 113 -5.97 -5.80 -9.21
N THR A 114 -6.12 -5.57 -7.90
CA THR A 114 -7.27 -4.82 -7.38
C THR A 114 -7.27 -3.42 -8.01
N PRO A 115 -8.28 -3.10 -8.85
CA PRO A 115 -8.36 -1.81 -9.51
C PRO A 115 -8.34 -0.75 -8.40
N GLN A 116 -7.30 0.08 -8.42
CA GLN A 116 -7.18 1.12 -7.42
C GLN A 116 -8.36 2.07 -7.65
N GLU A 117 -9.29 2.08 -6.69
CA GLU A 117 -10.45 2.96 -6.72
C GLU A 117 -9.93 4.37 -6.98
N LYS A 118 -10.24 4.90 -8.17
CA LYS A 118 -9.73 6.15 -8.72
C LYS A 118 -10.38 7.30 -7.92
N LYS A 119 -10.00 7.46 -6.66
CA LYS A 119 -10.40 8.61 -5.87
C LYS A 119 -9.63 9.78 -6.45
N THR A 120 -10.33 10.78 -6.95
CA THR A 120 -9.74 12.05 -7.37
C THR A 120 -9.69 12.94 -6.13
N ARG A 121 -8.54 13.51 -5.78
CA ARG A 121 -8.46 14.55 -4.74
C ARG A 121 -7.72 15.75 -5.29
N ILE A 122 -8.43 16.87 -5.32
CA ILE A 122 -7.96 18.16 -5.79
C ILE A 122 -7.05 18.75 -4.72
N TYR A 123 -5.84 19.16 -5.09
CA TYR A 123 -4.93 19.88 -4.20
C TYR A 123 -4.82 21.36 -4.63
N PRO A 124 -4.70 22.29 -3.68
CA PRO A 124 -4.62 23.72 -3.97
C PRO A 124 -3.29 24.06 -4.65
N VAL A 125 -3.32 24.55 -5.89
CA VAL A 125 -2.10 24.83 -6.69
C VAL A 125 -1.38 26.12 -6.24
N SER A 126 -1.97 26.94 -5.36
CA SER A 126 -1.29 28.11 -4.79
C SER A 126 -1.84 28.55 -3.44
N LEU A 127 -1.00 29.27 -2.67
CA LEU A 127 -1.36 29.99 -1.44
C LEU A 127 -2.41 31.11 -1.66
N SER A 128 -2.75 31.43 -2.92
CA SER A 128 -3.52 32.63 -3.30
C SER A 128 -4.84 32.37 -4.00
N GLY A 129 -5.26 31.11 -4.19
CA GLY A 129 -6.55 30.88 -4.83
C GLY A 129 -6.98 29.42 -4.89
N TRP A 130 -8.24 29.19 -4.49
CA TRP A 130 -8.96 27.97 -4.80
C TRP A 130 -9.30 28.00 -6.30
N ILE A 131 -8.43 27.46 -7.16
CA ILE A 131 -8.85 27.09 -8.50
C ILE A 131 -9.33 25.64 -8.41
N PRO A 132 -10.65 25.38 -8.32
CA PRO A 132 -11.15 24.04 -8.55
C PRO A 132 -10.88 23.73 -10.03
N LEU A 133 -9.83 22.97 -10.32
CA LEU A 133 -9.82 22.20 -11.57
C LEU A 133 -10.98 21.21 -11.44
N LYS A 134 -12.14 21.59 -12.00
CA LYS A 134 -13.16 20.62 -12.39
C LYS A 134 -12.51 19.76 -13.47
N THR A 135 -11.83 18.69 -13.10
CA THR A 135 -11.84 17.48 -13.91
C THR A 135 -13.28 17.03 -13.90
N GLY A 136 -14.06 17.55 -14.86
CA GLY A 136 -15.39 17.05 -15.13
C GLY A 136 -15.31 15.54 -15.32
N ASP A 137 -16.42 14.88 -15.05
CA ASP A 137 -16.65 13.49 -15.38
C ASP A 137 -16.47 13.33 -16.90
N LEU A 138 -15.21 13.21 -17.32
CA LEU A 138 -14.83 12.79 -18.64
C LEU A 138 -15.05 11.29 -18.64
N GLU A 139 -16.31 10.92 -18.80
CA GLU A 139 -16.73 9.74 -19.52
C GLU A 139 -16.08 9.83 -20.90
N THR A 140 -14.82 9.43 -20.96
CA THR A 140 -14.00 9.49 -22.16
C THR A 140 -13.45 8.10 -22.39
N ASP A 141 -14.01 7.47 -23.41
CA ASP A 141 -13.34 6.50 -24.30
C ASP A 141 -12.11 7.12 -25.00
N ASP A 142 -11.44 8.10 -24.37
CA ASP A 142 -10.23 8.72 -24.90
C ASP A 142 -9.02 7.97 -24.35
N PRO A 143 -8.27 7.23 -25.20
CA PRO A 143 -7.06 6.53 -24.77
C PRO A 143 -5.98 7.47 -24.18
N ASN A 144 -6.13 8.79 -24.33
CA ASN A 144 -5.20 9.80 -23.85
C ASN A 144 -5.65 10.56 -22.57
N ALA A 145 -6.84 10.29 -22.01
CA ALA A 145 -7.31 10.92 -20.76
C ALA A 145 -6.59 10.43 -19.48
N ASN A 146 -5.55 9.60 -19.62
CA ASN A 146 -4.80 8.99 -18.53
C ASN A 146 -3.78 9.91 -17.84
N LEU A 147 -3.56 11.15 -18.31
CA LEU A 147 -2.49 12.02 -17.80
C LEU A 147 -2.90 12.98 -16.67
N ALA A 148 -4.21 13.14 -16.38
CA ALA A 148 -4.70 14.15 -15.43
C ALA A 148 -5.12 13.60 -14.05
N ASN A 149 -4.99 12.29 -13.79
CA ASN A 149 -5.53 11.67 -12.58
C ASN A 149 -4.45 11.39 -11.53
N VAL A 150 -3.92 12.47 -10.96
CA VAL A 150 -2.76 12.45 -10.04
C VAL A 150 -3.23 12.43 -8.60
N ASN A 151 -3.77 11.31 -8.14
CA ASN A 151 -3.87 11.07 -6.71
C ASN A 151 -2.67 10.23 -6.27
N ALA A 152 -1.52 10.89 -6.09
CA ALA A 152 -0.23 10.29 -5.73
C ALA A 152 -0.26 9.47 -4.42
N PHE A 153 -1.36 9.56 -3.65
CA PHE A 153 -1.54 9.00 -2.31
C PHE A 153 -2.47 7.78 -2.23
N VAL A 154 -3.03 7.33 -3.36
CA VAL A 154 -3.93 6.16 -3.36
C VAL A 154 -3.07 4.88 -3.37
N ARG A 155 -2.89 4.33 -2.16
CA ARG A 155 -2.44 2.97 -1.79
C ARG A 155 -1.08 2.45 -2.24
N ASP A 156 -0.33 3.12 -3.10
CA ASP A 156 1.02 2.62 -3.41
C ASP A 156 1.96 2.60 -2.19
N ARG A 157 1.73 3.54 -1.25
CA ARG A 157 2.50 3.70 -0.03
C ARG A 157 1.57 3.85 1.17
N ARG A 158 1.94 3.26 2.30
CA ARG A 158 1.17 3.39 3.54
C ARG A 158 1.42 4.75 4.21
N PRO A 159 0.46 5.30 4.98
CA PRO A 159 0.57 6.65 5.56
C PRO A 159 1.80 6.85 6.44
N THR A 160 2.17 5.80 7.15
CA THR A 160 3.22 5.69 8.15
C THR A 160 4.49 5.03 7.62
N GLU A 161 4.61 4.87 6.31
CA GLU A 161 5.75 4.19 5.69
C GLU A 161 6.97 5.11 5.57
N VAL A 162 8.10 4.65 6.11
CA VAL A 162 9.43 5.19 5.88
C VAL A 162 10.13 4.31 4.86
N GLY A 163 10.79 4.89 3.86
CA GLY A 163 11.43 4.09 2.82
C GLY A 163 12.36 4.89 1.91
N VAL A 164 13.12 4.13 1.14
CA VAL A 164 14.05 4.66 0.15
C VAL A 164 13.97 3.81 -1.10
N THR A 165 13.99 4.47 -2.25
CA THR A 165 14.11 3.84 -3.56
C THR A 165 15.30 4.45 -4.27
N ALA A 166 16.24 3.61 -4.68
CA ALA A 166 17.39 4.00 -5.46
C ALA A 166 17.47 3.09 -6.69
N HIS A 167 17.43 3.68 -7.87
CA HIS A 167 17.53 2.97 -9.14
C HIS A 167 18.46 3.75 -10.05
N VAL A 168 19.50 3.08 -10.52
CA VAL A 168 20.53 3.69 -11.37
C VAL A 168 20.74 2.79 -12.58
N LEU A 169 20.45 3.34 -13.76
CA LEU A 169 20.57 2.69 -15.06
C LEU A 169 19.70 1.45 -15.21
N PHE A 170 20.17 0.29 -14.74
CA PHE A 170 19.54 -1.02 -14.98
C PHE A 170 19.13 -1.77 -13.72
N VAL A 171 19.62 -1.33 -12.55
CA VAL A 171 19.37 -2.01 -11.27
C VAL A 171 18.91 -0.99 -10.26
N GLY A 172 17.96 -1.40 -9.44
CA GLY A 172 17.55 -0.61 -8.29
C GLY A 172 17.02 -1.45 -7.15
N VAL A 173 16.87 -0.78 -6.02
CA VAL A 173 16.34 -1.32 -4.78
C VAL A 173 15.29 -0.36 -4.21
N ASP A 174 14.17 -0.90 -3.73
CA ASP A 174 13.14 -0.19 -2.98
C ASP A 174 12.94 -0.91 -1.65
N MET A 175 13.29 -0.23 -0.56
CA MET A 175 13.15 -0.74 0.80
C MET A 175 12.28 0.20 1.62
N GLY A 176 11.56 -0.34 2.59
CA GLY A 176 10.86 0.47 3.56
C GLY A 176 10.24 -0.34 4.68
N VAL A 177 9.77 0.42 5.67
CA VAL A 177 9.24 -0.04 6.95
C VAL A 177 7.94 0.70 7.21
N ASP A 178 6.88 -0.02 7.55
CA ASP A 178 5.63 0.59 7.98
C ASP A 178 5.56 0.72 9.50
N LEU A 179 5.58 1.96 9.99
CA LEU A 179 5.63 2.22 11.43
C LEU A 179 4.35 1.81 12.18
N ILE A 180 3.19 1.76 11.51
CA ILE A 180 1.96 1.30 12.18
C ILE A 180 1.97 -0.21 12.40
N GLU A 181 2.52 -0.97 11.45
CA GLU A 181 2.72 -2.42 11.59
C GLU A 181 3.79 -2.73 12.63
N VAL A 182 4.84 -1.90 12.73
CA VAL A 182 5.81 -2.02 13.84
C VAL A 182 5.10 -1.85 15.18
N ALA A 183 4.23 -0.84 15.32
CA ALA A 183 3.50 -0.60 16.55
C ALA A 183 2.54 -1.76 16.89
N ASP A 184 1.84 -2.29 15.89
CA ASP A 184 0.92 -3.42 16.06
C ASP A 184 1.66 -4.72 16.42
N PHE A 185 2.79 -5.02 15.75
CA PHE A 185 3.66 -6.14 16.12
C PHE A 185 4.15 -6.04 17.58
N LEU A 186 4.62 -4.86 18.00
CA LEU A 186 5.10 -4.64 19.37
C LEU A 186 3.97 -4.73 20.41
N ALA A 187 2.79 -4.20 20.10
CA ALA A 187 1.60 -4.36 20.93
C ALA A 187 1.21 -5.84 21.04
N GLY A 188 1.35 -6.57 19.94
CA GLY A 188 1.09 -7.99 19.85
C GLY A 188 1.98 -8.87 20.74
N LEU A 189 3.21 -8.43 21.02
CA LEU A 189 4.14 -9.08 21.96
C LEU A 189 3.65 -9.04 23.42
N VAL A 190 2.85 -8.02 23.78
CA VAL A 190 2.24 -7.89 25.11
C VAL A 190 0.77 -8.32 25.14
N GLY A 191 0.27 -8.91 24.04
CA GLY A 191 -1.11 -9.40 23.92
C GLY A 191 -2.14 -8.33 23.62
N ILE A 192 -1.73 -7.15 23.15
CA ILE A 192 -2.61 -6.07 22.69
C ILE A 192 -2.71 -6.16 21.16
N ASP A 193 -3.92 -6.18 20.62
CA ASP A 193 -4.21 -6.13 19.18
C ASP A 193 -4.81 -4.74 18.87
N ILE A 194 -4.09 -3.90 18.11
CA ILE A 194 -4.50 -2.52 17.83
C ILE A 194 -5.37 -2.47 16.58
N GLN A 195 -5.05 -3.27 15.56
CA GLN A 195 -5.73 -3.23 14.27
C GLN A 195 -7.01 -4.07 14.24
N GLY A 196 -7.14 -5.08 15.11
CA GLY A 196 -8.32 -5.94 15.18
C GLY A 196 -8.50 -6.79 13.92
N ASP A 197 -7.46 -6.91 13.10
CA ASP A 197 -7.49 -7.58 11.80
C ASP A 197 -7.43 -9.11 11.93
N ASP A 198 -7.03 -9.62 13.10
CA ASP A 198 -7.04 -11.03 13.49
C ASP A 198 -8.45 -11.69 13.42
N THR A 199 -9.52 -10.90 13.40
CA THR A 199 -10.92 -11.43 13.36
C THR A 199 -11.58 -11.35 11.98
N HIS A 200 -11.03 -10.59 11.06
CA HIS A 200 -11.54 -10.48 9.70
C HIS A 200 -10.62 -11.22 8.74
N SER A 201 -10.67 -12.55 8.80
CA SER A 201 -10.17 -13.40 7.72
C SER A 201 -10.71 -12.83 6.39
N HIS A 202 -9.82 -12.15 5.65
CA HIS A 202 -10.01 -11.77 4.28
C HIS A 202 -10.08 -13.05 3.47
N ASN A 203 -11.18 -13.79 3.62
CA ASN A 203 -11.48 -14.87 2.71
C ASN A 203 -11.84 -14.18 1.38
N PRO A 204 -10.98 -14.28 0.34
CA PRO A 204 -11.22 -13.63 -0.94
C PRO A 204 -12.57 -14.07 -1.53
N GLN A 205 -13.05 -15.27 -1.18
CA GLN A 205 -14.38 -15.74 -1.57
C GLN A 205 -15.51 -14.88 -1.00
N THR A 206 -15.37 -14.30 0.19
CA THR A 206 -16.38 -13.43 0.79
C THR A 206 -16.44 -12.07 0.06
N LYS A 207 -15.29 -11.53 -0.36
CA LYS A 207 -15.24 -10.31 -1.17
C LYS A 207 -15.79 -10.54 -2.58
N GLN A 208 -15.42 -11.64 -3.23
CA GLN A 208 -15.97 -12.01 -4.54
C GLN A 208 -17.48 -12.22 -4.50
N LYS A 209 -18.00 -12.97 -3.51
CA LYS A 209 -19.45 -13.12 -3.30
C LYS A 209 -20.16 -11.77 -3.07
N LYS A 210 -19.50 -10.79 -2.45
CA LYS A 210 -20.06 -9.45 -2.24
C LYS A 210 -20.06 -8.62 -3.52
N LEU A 211 -19.01 -8.73 -4.34
CA LEU A 211 -18.90 -8.07 -5.65
C LEU A 211 -19.88 -8.65 -6.67
N GLU A 212 -20.03 -9.98 -6.71
CA GLU A 212 -20.96 -10.67 -7.61
C GLU A 212 -22.43 -10.38 -7.29
N LYS A 213 -22.76 -10.17 -6.00
CA LYS A 213 -24.12 -9.80 -5.58
C LYS A 213 -24.51 -8.35 -5.87
N LYS A 214 -23.53 -7.44 -5.97
CA LYS A 214 -23.81 -6.00 -6.15
C LYS A 214 -24.53 -5.66 -7.47
N PRO A 215 -24.13 -6.16 -8.66
CA PRO A 215 -24.81 -5.83 -9.92
C PRO A 215 -26.23 -6.40 -9.99
N ILE A 216 -26.50 -7.52 -9.31
CA ILE A 216 -27.84 -8.14 -9.30
C ILE A 216 -28.85 -7.28 -8.53
N VAL A 217 -28.42 -6.63 -7.44
CA VAL A 217 -29.30 -5.76 -6.64
C VAL A 217 -29.55 -4.43 -7.35
N GLU A 218 -28.53 -3.83 -7.96
CA GLU A 218 -28.69 -2.60 -8.76
C GLU A 218 -29.59 -2.84 -9.98
N ALA A 219 -29.48 -3.99 -10.65
CA ALA A 219 -30.37 -4.35 -11.77
C ALA A 219 -31.83 -4.61 -11.35
N LYS A 220 -32.08 -5.07 -10.12
CA LYS A 220 -33.44 -5.25 -9.59
C LYS A 220 -34.09 -3.92 -9.20
N ASN A 221 -33.33 -3.01 -8.57
CA ASN A 221 -33.85 -1.70 -8.19
C ASN A 221 -34.17 -0.81 -9.41
N LEU A 222 -33.48 -0.99 -10.53
CA LEU A 222 -33.79 -0.28 -11.79
C LEU A 222 -35.08 -0.78 -12.47
N LYS A 223 -35.60 -1.96 -12.11
CA LYS A 223 -36.79 -2.54 -12.71
C LYS A 223 -38.11 -2.22 -12.01
N GLY A 224 -38.07 -1.48 -10.89
CA GLY A 224 -39.26 -0.91 -10.26
C GLY A 224 -40.36 -1.95 -9.99
N GLU A 225 -40.11 -2.85 -9.05
CA GLU A 225 -41.18 -3.50 -8.27
C GLU A 225 -41.35 -2.77 -6.94
#